data_AF-A0A355BNF0-F1
#
_entry.id   AF-A0A355BNF0-F1
#
_cell.length_a   1.000
_cell.length_b   1.000
_cell.length_c   1.000
_cell.angle_alpha   90.00
_cell.angle_beta   90.00
_cell.angle_gamma   90.00
#
_symmetry.space_group_name_H-M   'P 1'
#
loop_
_entity.id
_entity.type
_entity.pdbx_description
1 polymer ?
#
loop_
_entity_poly.entity_id
_entity_poly.type
_entity_poly.pdbx_seq_one_letter_code
_entity_poly.pdbx_strand_id
1 'polypeptide(L)'
;MKKLNRYLLLLFGSILGPASFAQTESTLYFMNSLSQVVDVNPAIMPRYKISVGLPLISSFGAIYSNNGFSYNDFTTKVNGVMTADLSKWTSSLADKNYVTMSMQTDLLRVGVRIHPKTYFMFSSTLKGYNRAMIPKGLATLAVDGTAPLVGSFSNTAPQEEGILYNETAAGLSFQVNDRLTIGGRLKYIKGLANITTESSSLVVQVADAYQITATGSADIRTSGIYNLGQSGYKVGDHFGDYLKNSGWGVDLGATFQVMDRLTLGASLVDIGYVKWMNNTYQYTLDPAKAKYTFQGVDINQLVNNNTSYINAQGDSIQAKFKMKETPMGAYTTMLPAKMYLSGKFDINDNLSVGALFFSESFRGRYASGLTASLNKNFGKVLSTSVSYTVSNRSYNNLGLGISLNVSPFQFYIVGDNLLRAPVSLVASQNLNSYINSSQLLTIRTGLNIVFGWDKGLVKVKGVEDDSHNPRKNSGNKKVTHTIGRPTRKRTR
;
A
#
# COMPACT_ATOMS: atom_id res chain seq x y z
N MET A 1 -45.59 -13.61 18.20
CA MET A 1 -45.20 -12.52 19.13
C MET A 1 -43.91 -12.93 19.81
N LYS A 2 -42.79 -12.23 19.83
CA LYS A 2 -42.30 -10.94 19.34
C LYS A 2 -40.80 -11.22 19.15
N LYS A 3 -40.29 -11.15 17.93
CA LYS A 3 -39.39 -10.07 17.51
C LYS A 3 -38.17 -9.93 18.45
N LEU A 4 -37.00 -10.23 17.89
CA LEU A 4 -36.00 -9.19 17.66
C LEU A 4 -35.62 -8.41 18.93
N ASN A 5 -34.65 -8.92 19.71
CA ASN A 5 -33.69 -8.12 20.49
C ASN A 5 -32.96 -8.98 21.53
N ARG A 6 -31.94 -9.70 21.09
CA ARG A 6 -30.66 -9.92 21.80
C ARG A 6 -29.61 -10.34 20.78
N TYR A 7 -29.43 -9.41 19.85
CA TYR A 7 -28.32 -9.31 18.94
C TYR A 7 -27.00 -9.07 19.69
N LEU A 8 -25.90 -9.35 18.99
CA LEU A 8 -24.57 -8.76 19.17
C LEU A 8 -23.65 -9.38 20.23
N LEU A 9 -23.57 -10.71 20.27
CA LEU A 9 -22.38 -11.43 20.77
C LEU A 9 -21.95 -12.54 19.79
N LEU A 10 -22.15 -12.26 18.50
CA LEU A 10 -21.40 -12.82 17.39
C LEU A 10 -20.47 -11.71 16.88
N LEU A 11 -19.23 -12.09 16.58
CA LEU A 11 -18.09 -11.28 16.16
C LEU A 11 -17.37 -10.52 17.29
N PHE A 12 -16.40 -11.17 17.92
CA PHE A 12 -15.01 -10.71 18.00
C PHE A 12 -14.22 -11.72 18.85
N GLY A 13 -13.58 -12.70 18.22
CA GLY A 13 -12.83 -13.68 19.00
C GLY A 13 -12.25 -14.85 18.23
N SER A 14 -11.70 -14.63 17.03
CA SER A 14 -10.79 -15.60 16.37
C SER A 14 -10.26 -15.07 15.04
N ILE A 15 -9.49 -13.98 15.05
CA ILE A 15 -8.38 -13.75 14.08
C ILE A 15 -7.26 -13.05 14.84
N LEU A 16 -6.55 -13.80 15.67
CA LEU A 16 -5.18 -13.49 16.08
C LEU A 16 -4.33 -14.72 15.77
N GLY A 17 -4.27 -15.06 14.48
CA GLY A 17 -3.07 -15.69 13.95
C GLY A 17 -1.91 -14.67 14.01
N PRO A 18 -0.65 -15.11 13.99
CA PRO A 18 0.50 -14.20 14.14
C PRO A 18 0.38 -13.04 13.14
N ALA A 19 0.19 -11.84 13.67
CA ALA A 19 -0.04 -10.62 12.92
C ALA A 19 1.14 -10.37 11.98
N SER A 20 0.91 -10.71 10.72
CA SER A 20 1.71 -10.24 9.59
C SER A 20 0.96 -9.03 9.05
N PHE A 21 1.69 -7.93 8.82
CA PHE A 21 1.10 -6.61 8.68
C PHE A 21 1.30 -6.03 7.24
N ALA A 22 0.54 -4.99 6.81
CA ALA A 22 0.41 -4.49 5.41
C ALA A 22 1.02 -3.12 5.10
N GLN A 23 1.10 -2.80 3.81
CA GLN A 23 1.59 -1.51 3.30
C GLN A 23 0.48 -0.78 2.58
N THR A 24 0.14 0.41 3.06
CA THR A 24 -0.93 1.23 2.49
C THR A 24 -0.68 2.70 2.71
N GLU A 25 -1.29 3.55 1.88
CA GLU A 25 -1.33 5.00 2.05
C GLU A 25 -2.40 5.38 3.10
N SER A 26 -2.21 4.97 4.35
CA SER A 26 -3.22 5.10 5.42
C SER A 26 -3.64 6.55 5.68
N THR A 27 -2.69 7.47 5.65
CA THR A 27 -2.95 8.90 5.88
C THR A 27 -3.78 9.53 4.76
N LEU A 28 -3.64 9.05 3.51
CA LEU A 28 -4.38 9.57 2.35
C LEU A 28 -5.89 9.32 2.47
N TYR A 29 -6.30 8.21 3.09
CA TYR A 29 -7.69 7.73 3.09
C TYR A 29 -8.72 8.79 3.55
N PHE A 30 -8.36 9.63 4.52
CA PHE A 30 -9.27 10.64 5.09
C PHE A 30 -9.13 12.03 4.46
N MET A 31 -8.26 12.20 3.45
CA MET A 31 -7.99 13.47 2.79
C MET A 31 -8.86 13.70 1.56
N ASN A 32 -10.18 13.78 1.74
CA ASN A 32 -11.15 13.95 0.63
C ASN A 32 -10.99 15.26 -0.17
N SER A 33 -10.06 16.15 0.20
CA SER A 33 -9.63 17.28 -0.63
C SER A 33 -8.82 16.85 -1.86
N LEU A 34 -8.23 15.65 -1.84
CA LEU A 34 -7.41 15.08 -2.91
C LEU A 34 -8.24 14.18 -3.81
N SER A 35 -7.95 14.17 -5.12
CA SER A 35 -8.60 13.25 -6.07
C SER A 35 -8.05 11.82 -5.98
N GLN A 36 -6.85 11.66 -5.41
CA GLN A 36 -6.13 10.40 -5.23
C GLN A 36 -6.82 9.44 -4.25
N VAL A 37 -7.74 9.91 -3.40
CA VAL A 37 -8.49 9.06 -2.45
C VAL A 37 -9.29 7.94 -3.12
N VAL A 38 -9.63 8.11 -4.41
CA VAL A 38 -10.32 7.08 -5.20
C VAL A 38 -9.47 5.82 -5.45
N ASP A 39 -8.15 5.89 -5.21
CA ASP A 39 -7.23 4.76 -5.29
C ASP A 39 -7.34 3.82 -4.09
N VAL A 40 -7.83 4.31 -2.96
CA VAL A 40 -8.05 3.51 -1.75
C VAL A 40 -9.51 3.20 -1.49
N ASN A 41 -10.45 4.06 -1.94
CA ASN A 41 -11.87 3.75 -1.92
C ASN A 41 -12.61 4.48 -3.07
N PRO A 42 -13.06 3.77 -4.11
CA PRO A 42 -13.71 4.39 -5.26
C PRO A 42 -15.12 4.95 -4.95
N ALA A 43 -15.71 4.68 -3.79
CA ALA A 43 -16.95 5.35 -3.37
C ALA A 43 -16.72 6.77 -2.86
N ILE A 44 -15.50 7.14 -2.44
CA ILE A 44 -15.24 8.50 -1.96
C ILE A 44 -15.32 9.47 -3.13
N MET A 45 -16.19 10.48 -3.02
CA MET A 45 -16.25 11.59 -3.97
C MET A 45 -15.32 12.72 -3.50
N PRO A 46 -14.29 13.09 -4.29
CA PRO A 46 -13.46 14.25 -4.00
C PRO A 46 -14.28 15.54 -3.92
N ARG A 47 -13.79 16.51 -3.14
CA ARG A 47 -14.46 17.81 -2.96
C ARG A 47 -14.44 18.69 -4.22
N TYR A 48 -13.46 18.51 -5.10
CA TYR A 48 -13.40 19.29 -6.34
C TYR A 48 -14.27 18.66 -7.42
N LYS A 49 -15.05 19.50 -8.12
CA LYS A 49 -15.87 19.09 -9.26
C LYS A 49 -15.02 18.62 -10.43
N ILE A 50 -13.86 19.23 -10.65
CA ILE A 50 -12.92 18.81 -11.71
C ILE A 50 -11.53 18.71 -11.09
N SER A 51 -10.84 17.62 -11.38
CA SER A 51 -9.43 17.41 -11.05
C SER A 51 -8.73 16.81 -12.26
N VAL A 52 -7.59 17.38 -12.64
CA VAL A 52 -6.71 16.87 -13.69
C VAL A 52 -5.32 16.68 -13.10
N GLY A 53 -4.77 15.49 -13.29
CA GLY A 53 -3.39 15.17 -12.96
C GLY A 53 -2.57 15.04 -14.23
N LEU A 54 -1.49 15.81 -14.31
CA LEU A 54 -0.51 15.75 -15.41
C LEU A 54 0.51 14.63 -15.20
N PRO A 55 1.11 14.11 -16.28
CA PRO A 55 2.11 13.05 -16.21
C PRO A 55 3.25 13.37 -15.24
N LEU A 56 3.64 12.38 -14.43
CA LEU A 56 4.79 12.37 -13.52
C LEU A 56 4.72 13.34 -12.33
N ILE A 57 3.99 14.44 -12.46
CA ILE A 57 3.95 15.50 -11.43
C ILE A 57 2.70 15.46 -10.56
N SER A 58 1.60 14.83 -11.01
CA SER A 58 0.33 14.83 -10.25
C SER A 58 0.24 13.83 -9.12
N SER A 59 1.04 12.77 -9.19
CA SER A 59 1.16 11.79 -8.14
C SER A 59 2.45 11.02 -8.35
N PHE A 60 3.37 11.16 -7.41
CA PHE A 60 4.51 10.26 -7.23
C PHE A 60 4.39 9.67 -5.83
N GLY A 61 4.24 8.36 -5.75
CA GLY A 61 4.19 7.60 -4.51
C GLY A 61 5.38 6.67 -4.39
N ALA A 62 6.00 6.61 -3.22
CA ALA A 62 7.02 5.66 -2.85
C ALA A 62 6.72 5.11 -1.44
N ILE A 63 6.81 3.79 -1.32
CA ILE A 63 6.57 3.06 -0.08
C ILE A 63 7.76 2.14 0.13
N TYR A 64 8.34 2.21 1.31
CA TYR A 64 9.27 1.23 1.84
C TYR A 64 8.67 0.66 3.12
N SER A 65 8.70 -0.66 3.26
CA SER A 65 8.44 -1.27 4.55
C SER A 65 9.17 -2.57 4.75
N ASN A 66 9.57 -2.84 5.98
CA ASN A 66 10.01 -4.15 6.40
C ASN A 66 9.38 -4.53 7.74
N ASN A 67 9.30 -5.82 8.06
CA ASN A 67 8.83 -6.31 9.37
C ASN A 67 9.89 -7.10 10.14
N GLY A 68 11.14 -7.08 9.67
CA GLY A 68 12.21 -7.93 10.18
C GLY A 68 13.19 -7.21 11.06
N PHE A 69 13.56 -5.98 10.71
CA PHE A 69 14.72 -5.31 11.29
C PHE A 69 14.62 -3.80 11.22
N SER A 70 15.30 -3.13 12.13
CA SER A 70 15.62 -1.70 12.05
C SER A 70 17.12 -1.50 12.19
N TYR A 71 17.61 -0.28 11.98
CA TYR A 71 19.05 0.00 12.10
C TYR A 71 19.61 -0.29 13.51
N ASN A 72 18.79 -0.17 14.56
CA ASN A 72 19.16 -0.60 15.92
C ASN A 72 19.46 -2.09 16.01
N ASP A 73 18.83 -2.93 15.20
CA ASP A 73 19.05 -4.38 15.25
C ASP A 73 20.39 -4.76 14.63
N PHE A 74 20.94 -3.93 13.75
CA PHE A 74 22.26 -4.12 13.12
C PHE A 74 23.42 -3.52 13.88
N THR A 75 23.17 -2.79 14.97
CA THR A 75 24.22 -1.96 15.55
C THR A 75 24.22 -1.96 17.08
N THR A 76 25.43 -1.92 17.65
CA THR A 76 25.68 -1.86 19.09
C THR A 76 26.76 -0.80 19.36
N LYS A 77 26.70 -0.14 20.52
CA LYS A 77 27.75 0.80 20.93
C LYS A 77 28.87 0.06 21.63
N VAL A 78 30.08 0.14 21.09
CA VAL A 78 31.31 -0.36 21.71
C VAL A 78 32.23 0.83 21.95
N ASN A 79 32.55 1.11 23.21
CA ASN A 79 33.38 2.26 23.62
C ASN A 79 32.90 3.61 23.04
N GLY A 80 31.59 3.81 22.96
CA GLY A 80 30.98 5.02 22.41
C GLY A 80 30.88 5.07 20.88
N VAL A 81 31.49 4.13 20.16
CA VAL A 81 31.43 4.01 18.70
C VAL A 81 30.30 3.07 18.30
N MET A 82 29.49 3.45 17.32
CA MET A 82 28.50 2.55 16.73
C MET A 82 29.21 1.53 15.86
N THR A 83 29.02 0.25 16.15
CA THR A 83 29.63 -0.88 15.44
C THR A 83 28.53 -1.80 14.91
N ALA A 84 28.77 -2.41 13.74
CA ALA A 84 27.88 -3.41 13.18
C ALA A 84 27.86 -4.66 14.07
N ASP A 85 26.67 -5.19 14.32
CA ASP A 85 26.40 -6.34 15.17
C ASP A 85 25.44 -7.29 14.44
N LEU A 86 26.02 -8.17 13.63
CA LEU A 86 25.25 -9.08 12.77
C LEU A 86 24.56 -10.20 13.58
N SER A 87 25.13 -10.60 14.72
CA SER A 87 24.51 -11.60 15.60
C SER A 87 23.29 -11.02 16.33
N LYS A 88 23.32 -9.75 16.73
CA LYS A 88 22.12 -9.04 17.19
C LYS A 88 21.07 -8.97 16.09
N TRP A 89 21.47 -8.71 14.85
CA TRP A 89 20.53 -8.69 13.75
C TRP A 89 19.87 -10.06 13.55
N THR A 90 20.62 -11.15 13.40
CA THR A 90 20.04 -12.49 13.17
C THR A 90 19.18 -12.96 14.33
N SER A 91 19.56 -12.66 15.57
CA SER A 91 18.75 -13.01 16.74
C SER A 91 17.41 -12.25 16.79
N SER A 92 17.36 -10.99 16.33
CA SER A 92 16.14 -10.17 16.29
C SER A 92 15.12 -10.58 15.22
N LEU A 93 15.55 -11.28 14.16
CA LEU A 93 14.70 -11.66 13.04
C LEU A 93 13.59 -12.62 13.47
N ALA A 94 12.41 -12.47 12.84
CA ALA A 94 11.35 -13.48 12.87
C ALA A 94 11.63 -14.60 11.86
N ASP A 95 10.90 -15.71 11.93
CA ASP A 95 11.04 -16.80 10.95
C ASP A 95 10.90 -16.33 9.49
N LYS A 96 10.01 -15.37 9.23
CA LYS A 96 9.79 -14.73 7.92
C LYS A 96 9.88 -13.22 8.01
N ASN A 97 10.85 -12.65 7.31
CA ASN A 97 11.11 -11.20 7.29
C ASN A 97 10.90 -10.69 5.88
N TYR A 98 9.89 -9.84 5.71
CA TYR A 98 9.54 -9.24 4.44
C TYR A 98 10.15 -7.85 4.36
N VAL A 99 10.77 -7.55 3.23
CA VAL A 99 11.13 -6.20 2.80
C VAL A 99 10.29 -5.93 1.57
N THR A 100 9.67 -4.77 1.48
CA THR A 100 8.84 -4.40 0.35
C THR A 100 9.10 -2.96 -0.03
N MET A 101 9.12 -2.76 -1.33
CA MET A 101 9.21 -1.48 -1.97
C MET A 101 8.07 -1.37 -2.96
N SER A 102 7.35 -0.27 -2.94
CA SER A 102 6.36 0.03 -3.96
C SER A 102 6.55 1.45 -4.44
N MET A 103 6.34 1.66 -5.74
CA MET A 103 6.36 2.96 -6.37
C MET A 103 5.15 3.10 -7.28
N GLN A 104 4.65 4.32 -7.41
CA GLN A 104 3.65 4.62 -8.41
C GLN A 104 3.80 6.03 -8.94
N THR A 105 3.44 6.23 -10.20
CA THR A 105 3.32 7.56 -10.76
C THR A 105 2.16 7.65 -11.74
N ASP A 106 1.38 8.72 -11.63
CA ASP A 106 0.28 8.98 -12.56
C ASP A 106 0.85 9.51 -13.88
N LEU A 107 0.51 8.84 -14.97
CA LEU A 107 0.71 9.34 -16.33
C LEU A 107 -0.41 10.29 -16.73
N LEU A 108 -1.63 10.03 -16.27
CA LEU A 108 -2.79 10.89 -16.48
C LEU A 108 -3.81 10.60 -15.39
N ARG A 109 -4.46 11.63 -14.87
CA ARG A 109 -5.65 11.49 -14.01
C ARG A 109 -6.69 12.50 -14.41
N VAL A 110 -7.95 12.08 -14.49
CA VAL A 110 -9.09 12.96 -14.70
C VAL A 110 -10.20 12.54 -13.76
N GLY A 111 -10.72 13.48 -12.98
CA GLY A 111 -11.87 13.28 -12.12
C GLY A 111 -12.89 14.39 -12.36
N VAL A 112 -14.13 14.02 -12.66
CA VAL A 112 -15.18 14.99 -13.02
C VAL A 112 -16.49 14.62 -12.33
N ARG A 113 -17.09 15.57 -11.62
CA ARG A 113 -18.46 15.49 -11.14
C ARG A 113 -19.42 15.79 -12.28
N ILE A 114 -19.85 14.74 -12.96
CA ILE A 114 -20.76 14.81 -14.11
C ILE A 114 -22.22 15.06 -13.71
N HIS A 115 -22.58 14.73 -12.47
CA HIS A 115 -23.90 14.98 -11.89
C HIS A 115 -23.74 15.22 -10.38
N PRO A 116 -24.63 15.94 -9.67
CA PRO A 116 -24.51 16.14 -8.22
C PRO A 116 -24.32 14.85 -7.41
N LYS A 117 -24.86 13.73 -7.90
CA LYS A 117 -24.78 12.39 -7.31
C LYS A 117 -23.78 11.45 -7.99
N THR A 118 -23.03 11.90 -9.00
CA THR A 118 -22.17 11.02 -9.80
C THR A 118 -20.82 11.66 -10.09
N TYR A 119 -19.75 10.94 -9.75
CA TYR A 119 -18.37 11.34 -10.02
C TYR A 119 -17.69 10.32 -10.92
N PHE A 120 -17.21 10.77 -12.08
CA PHE A 120 -16.39 9.99 -12.98
C PHE A 120 -14.92 10.11 -12.61
N MET A 121 -14.21 8.98 -12.67
CA MET A 121 -12.78 8.90 -12.40
C MET A 121 -12.08 8.09 -13.48
N PHE A 122 -10.98 8.63 -13.98
CA PHE A 122 -10.10 7.99 -14.93
C PHE A 122 -8.65 8.19 -14.49
N SER A 123 -7.82 7.17 -14.64
CA SER A 123 -6.38 7.29 -14.45
C SER A 123 -5.61 6.34 -15.33
N SER A 124 -4.40 6.73 -15.74
CA SER A 124 -3.34 5.84 -16.18
C SER A 124 -2.16 6.01 -15.23
N THR A 125 -1.74 4.92 -14.58
CA THR A 125 -0.75 4.95 -13.49
C THR A 125 0.28 3.85 -13.73
N LEU A 126 1.56 4.20 -13.75
CA LEU A 126 2.65 3.23 -13.70
C LEU A 126 2.84 2.80 -12.25
N LYS A 127 2.80 1.49 -11.97
CA LYS A 127 2.95 0.92 -10.63
C LYS A 127 4.06 -0.13 -10.62
N GLY A 128 4.94 -0.06 -9.63
CA GLY A 128 5.93 -1.07 -9.29
C GLY A 128 5.71 -1.56 -7.86
N TYR A 129 5.75 -2.87 -7.67
CA TYR A 129 5.72 -3.52 -6.36
C TYR A 129 6.81 -4.57 -6.34
N ASN A 130 7.61 -4.59 -5.30
CA ASN A 130 8.67 -5.56 -5.07
C ASN A 130 8.62 -6.00 -3.61
N ARG A 131 8.67 -7.30 -3.37
CA ARG A 131 8.74 -7.87 -2.03
C ARG A 131 9.68 -9.07 -1.98
N ALA A 132 10.72 -8.93 -1.18
CA ALA A 132 11.60 -10.01 -0.77
C ALA A 132 11.16 -10.58 0.58
N MET A 133 11.20 -11.90 0.74
CA MET A 133 11.08 -12.59 2.02
C MET A 133 12.38 -13.32 2.34
N ILE A 134 13.01 -12.90 3.43
CA ILE A 134 14.26 -13.43 3.96
C ILE A 134 13.93 -14.30 5.19
N PRO A 135 14.05 -15.63 5.08
CA PRO A 135 13.85 -16.52 6.23
C PRO A 135 14.94 -16.30 7.28
N LYS A 136 14.59 -16.38 8.58
CA LYS A 136 15.59 -16.31 9.68
C LYS A 136 16.72 -17.28 9.47
N GLY A 137 16.39 -18.55 9.17
CA GLY A 137 17.39 -19.60 8.97
C GLY A 137 18.39 -19.28 7.86
N LEU A 138 17.99 -18.54 6.81
CA LEU A 138 18.89 -18.17 5.72
C LEU A 138 19.83 -17.05 6.16
N ALA A 139 19.32 -16.07 6.91
CA ALA A 139 20.13 -15.01 7.50
C ALA A 139 21.12 -15.53 8.55
N THR A 140 20.66 -16.42 9.45
CA THR A 140 21.50 -17.13 10.42
C THR A 140 22.58 -17.95 9.72
N LEU A 141 22.25 -18.71 8.66
CA LEU A 141 23.25 -19.43 7.87
C LEU A 141 24.31 -18.50 7.26
N ALA A 142 23.91 -17.31 6.79
CA ALA A 142 24.83 -16.35 6.17
C ALA A 142 25.77 -15.66 7.19
N VAL A 143 25.31 -15.45 8.43
CA VAL A 143 26.07 -14.74 9.47
C VAL A 143 26.78 -15.69 10.42
N ASP A 144 26.04 -16.63 10.99
CA ASP A 144 26.50 -17.54 12.04
C ASP A 144 27.03 -18.87 11.44
N GLY A 145 26.88 -19.07 10.13
CA GLY A 145 27.30 -20.28 9.44
C GLY A 145 26.44 -21.49 9.81
N THR A 146 27.05 -22.68 9.74
CA THR A 146 26.37 -23.96 10.06
C THR A 146 26.57 -24.42 11.49
N ALA A 147 27.40 -23.73 12.29
CA ALA A 147 27.70 -24.11 13.67
C ALA A 147 26.45 -24.26 14.56
N PRO A 148 25.42 -23.39 14.48
CA PRO A 148 24.19 -23.56 15.26
C PRO A 148 23.33 -24.76 14.86
N LEU A 149 23.66 -25.47 13.76
CA LEU A 149 22.86 -26.55 13.19
C LEU A 149 23.41 -27.95 13.50
N VAL A 150 24.48 -28.10 14.28
CA VAL A 150 25.05 -29.41 14.65
C VAL A 150 23.97 -30.29 15.29
N GLY A 151 23.80 -31.51 14.78
CA GLY A 151 22.76 -32.45 15.21
C GLY A 151 21.35 -32.06 14.73
N SER A 152 21.23 -31.09 13.82
CA SER A 152 19.96 -30.48 13.39
C SER A 152 19.97 -30.13 11.90
N PHE A 153 18.92 -29.43 11.46
CA PHE A 153 18.78 -28.91 10.12
C PHE A 153 18.08 -27.55 10.10
N SER A 154 18.32 -26.79 9.05
CA SER A 154 17.59 -25.57 8.71
C SER A 154 16.90 -25.80 7.36
N ASN A 155 15.59 -25.55 7.28
CA ASN A 155 14.86 -25.51 6.02
C ASN A 155 14.38 -24.08 5.76
N THR A 156 14.88 -23.49 4.68
CA THR A 156 14.63 -22.09 4.35
C THR A 156 13.99 -21.99 2.98
N ALA A 157 13.01 -21.10 2.83
CA ALA A 157 12.25 -20.97 1.59
C ALA A 157 12.16 -19.47 1.21
N PRO A 158 13.26 -18.84 0.74
CA PRO A 158 13.25 -17.42 0.38
C PRO A 158 12.28 -17.15 -0.77
N GLN A 159 11.63 -15.99 -0.77
CA GLN A 159 10.65 -15.64 -1.81
C GLN A 159 10.95 -14.26 -2.36
N GLU A 160 10.77 -14.10 -3.66
CA GLU A 160 10.85 -12.84 -4.37
C GLU A 160 9.60 -12.65 -5.22
N GLU A 161 8.94 -11.50 -5.05
CA GLU A 161 7.72 -11.14 -5.76
C GLU A 161 7.82 -9.71 -6.28
N GLY A 162 8.02 -9.55 -7.59
CA GLY A 162 8.15 -8.26 -8.25
C GLY A 162 7.17 -8.13 -9.40
N ILE A 163 6.48 -7.00 -9.50
CA ILE A 163 5.58 -6.69 -10.61
C ILE A 163 5.66 -5.20 -10.96
N LEU A 164 5.90 -4.93 -12.23
CA LEU A 164 5.88 -3.59 -12.82
C LEU A 164 4.84 -3.57 -13.93
N TYR A 165 3.92 -2.62 -13.89
CA TYR A 165 2.80 -2.55 -14.82
C TYR A 165 2.25 -1.14 -14.99
N ASN A 166 1.67 -0.86 -16.15
CA ASN A 166 0.78 0.28 -16.33
C ASN A 166 -0.66 -0.17 -16.07
N GLU A 167 -1.38 0.58 -15.25
CA GLU A 167 -2.80 0.42 -14.96
C GLU A 167 -3.56 1.57 -15.60
N THR A 168 -4.49 1.28 -16.50
CA THR A 168 -5.46 2.25 -17.00
C THR A 168 -6.84 1.91 -16.44
N ALA A 169 -7.39 2.80 -15.63
CA ALA A 169 -8.61 2.59 -14.86
C ALA A 169 -9.68 3.62 -15.24
N ALA A 170 -10.93 3.17 -15.36
CA ALA A 170 -12.10 4.03 -15.48
C ALA A 170 -13.16 3.59 -14.47
N GLY A 171 -13.86 4.54 -13.87
CA GLY A 171 -14.81 4.23 -12.81
C GLY A 171 -15.81 5.34 -12.52
N LEU A 172 -16.75 5.01 -11.65
CA LEU A 172 -17.80 5.89 -11.19
C LEU A 172 -17.95 5.75 -9.67
N SER A 173 -18.17 6.87 -8.99
CA SER A 173 -18.81 6.93 -7.68
C SER A 173 -20.23 7.44 -7.88
N PHE A 174 -21.19 6.79 -7.22
CA PHE A 174 -22.61 7.08 -7.34
C PHE A 174 -23.28 7.13 -5.96
N GLN A 175 -23.85 8.28 -5.64
CA GLN A 175 -24.64 8.49 -4.43
C GLN A 175 -26.05 7.92 -4.66
N VAL A 176 -26.26 6.69 -4.18
CA VAL A 176 -27.52 5.94 -4.33
C VAL A 176 -28.66 6.67 -3.62
N ASN A 177 -28.40 7.15 -2.40
CA ASN A 177 -29.33 7.94 -1.60
C ASN A 177 -28.55 8.85 -0.64
N ASP A 178 -29.25 9.53 0.26
CA ASP A 178 -28.64 10.52 1.16
C ASP A 178 -27.63 9.92 2.16
N ARG A 179 -27.58 8.58 2.30
CA ARG A 179 -26.67 7.88 3.23
C ARG A 179 -25.67 6.95 2.55
N LEU A 180 -26.01 6.38 1.41
CA LEU A 180 -25.20 5.36 0.74
C LEU A 180 -24.57 5.92 -0.55
N THR A 181 -23.26 5.80 -0.64
CA THR A 181 -22.51 5.97 -1.89
C THR A 181 -21.78 4.68 -2.20
N ILE A 182 -21.84 4.26 -3.45
CA ILE A 182 -21.08 3.12 -3.97
C ILE A 182 -20.13 3.60 -5.05
N GLY A 183 -19.06 2.88 -5.28
CA GLY A 183 -18.18 3.17 -6.40
C GLY A 183 -17.44 1.95 -6.88
N GLY A 184 -17.01 2.00 -8.13
CA GLY A 184 -16.22 0.95 -8.73
C GLY A 184 -15.34 1.46 -9.85
N ARG A 185 -14.24 0.76 -10.08
CA ARG A 185 -13.30 1.02 -11.18
C ARG A 185 -13.00 -0.29 -11.89
N LEU A 186 -13.07 -0.27 -13.22
CA LEU A 186 -12.53 -1.32 -14.07
C LEU A 186 -11.13 -0.92 -14.50
N LYS A 187 -10.19 -1.86 -14.41
CA LYS A 187 -8.76 -1.65 -14.71
C LYS A 187 -8.34 -2.55 -15.85
N TYR A 188 -7.72 -1.94 -16.85
CA TYR A 188 -6.95 -2.66 -17.85
C TYR A 188 -5.46 -2.50 -17.55
N ILE A 189 -4.74 -3.61 -17.55
CA ILE A 189 -3.35 -3.66 -17.07
C ILE A 189 -2.45 -4.11 -18.21
N LYS A 190 -1.33 -3.40 -18.39
CA LYS A 190 -0.22 -3.81 -19.24
C LYS A 190 0.98 -4.15 -18.39
N GLY A 191 1.36 -5.44 -18.39
CA GLY A 191 2.51 -5.93 -17.62
C GLY A 191 3.83 -5.58 -18.30
N LEU A 192 4.77 -5.00 -17.55
CA LEU A 192 6.08 -4.58 -18.06
C LEU A 192 7.20 -5.53 -17.62
N ALA A 193 7.20 -5.91 -16.34
CA ALA A 193 8.14 -6.88 -15.79
C ALA A 193 7.52 -7.64 -14.61
N ASN A 194 7.95 -8.89 -14.44
CA ASN A 194 7.58 -9.74 -13.32
C ASN A 194 8.71 -10.69 -12.94
N ILE A 195 8.82 -10.92 -11.64
CA ILE A 195 9.50 -12.05 -11.02
C ILE A 195 8.56 -12.61 -9.95
N THR A 196 8.43 -13.93 -9.90
CA THR A 196 7.59 -14.60 -8.90
C THR A 196 8.21 -15.92 -8.51
N THR A 197 8.14 -16.26 -7.23
CA THR A 197 8.70 -17.51 -6.70
C THR A 197 7.57 -18.50 -6.45
N GLU A 198 7.44 -19.54 -7.28
CA GLU A 198 6.40 -20.57 -7.11
C GLU A 198 6.75 -21.55 -6.01
N SER A 199 8.03 -21.91 -5.92
CA SER A 199 8.53 -22.70 -4.82
C SER A 199 10.01 -22.42 -4.60
N SER A 200 10.46 -22.56 -3.36
CA SER A 200 11.86 -22.55 -3.01
C SER A 200 12.05 -23.35 -1.73
N SER A 201 13.17 -24.05 -1.63
CA SER A 201 13.64 -24.68 -0.41
C SER A 201 15.14 -24.86 -0.48
N LEU A 202 15.81 -24.52 0.61
CA LEU A 202 17.20 -24.86 0.88
C LEU A 202 17.22 -25.52 2.25
N VAL A 203 17.54 -26.81 2.25
CA VAL A 203 17.74 -27.62 3.45
C VAL A 203 19.23 -27.75 3.68
N VAL A 204 19.70 -27.28 4.83
CA VAL A 204 21.07 -27.48 5.30
C VAL A 204 21.01 -28.33 6.56
N GLN A 205 21.56 -29.53 6.50
CA GLN A 205 21.62 -30.48 7.61
C GLN A 205 23.06 -30.65 8.06
N VAL A 206 23.31 -30.69 9.36
CA VAL A 206 24.63 -30.94 9.94
C VAL A 206 24.53 -32.13 10.88
N ALA A 207 25.21 -33.23 10.54
CA ALA A 207 25.28 -34.40 11.41
C ALA A 207 26.14 -34.11 12.66
N ASP A 208 26.02 -34.93 13.71
CA ASP A 208 26.86 -34.81 14.91
C ASP A 208 28.36 -34.93 14.60
N ALA A 209 28.70 -35.70 13.55
CA ALA A 209 30.05 -35.82 13.01
C ALA A 209 30.47 -34.64 12.10
N TYR A 210 29.76 -33.50 12.16
CA TYR A 210 30.00 -32.27 11.38
C TYR A 210 29.90 -32.41 9.85
N GLN A 211 29.38 -33.53 9.33
CA GLN A 211 29.07 -33.65 7.90
C GLN A 211 27.91 -32.72 7.54
N ILE A 212 28.12 -31.85 6.55
CA ILE A 212 27.11 -30.89 6.10
C ILE A 212 26.50 -31.40 4.79
N THR A 213 25.18 -31.54 4.76
CA THR A 213 24.43 -31.84 3.53
C THR A 213 23.53 -30.66 3.19
N ALA A 214 23.70 -30.10 2.00
CA ALA A 214 22.84 -29.06 1.45
C ALA A 214 22.01 -29.63 0.30
N THR A 215 20.70 -29.40 0.33
CA THR A 215 19.78 -29.77 -0.76
C THR A 215 18.92 -28.57 -1.12
N GLY A 216 18.94 -28.17 -2.38
CA GLY A 216 18.20 -27.01 -2.89
C GLY A 216 17.11 -27.40 -3.89
N SER A 217 15.98 -26.69 -3.86
CA SER A 217 14.97 -26.72 -4.91
C SER A 217 14.38 -25.32 -5.12
N ALA A 218 14.00 -25.00 -6.35
CA ALA A 218 13.39 -23.72 -6.68
C ALA A 218 12.61 -23.81 -8.00
N ASP A 219 11.53 -23.04 -8.08
CA ASP A 219 10.82 -22.67 -9.31
C ASP A 219 10.56 -21.17 -9.26
N ILE A 220 11.34 -20.40 -10.00
CA ILE A 220 11.21 -18.96 -10.14
C ILE A 220 10.81 -18.65 -11.57
N ARG A 221 9.77 -17.84 -11.74
CA ARG A 221 9.28 -17.43 -13.05
C ARG A 221 9.52 -15.96 -13.25
N THR A 222 9.92 -15.60 -14.47
CA THR A 222 10.10 -14.21 -14.85
C THR A 222 9.40 -13.92 -16.16
N SER A 223 9.05 -12.66 -16.36
CA SER A 223 8.56 -12.14 -17.63
C SER A 223 8.97 -10.68 -17.73
N GLY A 224 9.24 -10.21 -18.92
CA GLY A 224 9.52 -8.82 -19.16
C GLY A 224 10.81 -8.62 -19.95
N ILE A 225 11.46 -7.52 -19.68
CA ILE A 225 12.38 -6.93 -20.63
C ILE A 225 13.79 -7.43 -20.35
N TYR A 226 14.23 -8.37 -21.18
CA TYR A 226 15.63 -8.74 -21.30
C TYR A 226 16.45 -7.45 -21.55
N ASN A 227 17.45 -7.19 -20.71
CA ASN A 227 18.36 -6.03 -20.77
C ASN A 227 17.77 -4.63 -20.45
N LEU A 228 16.60 -4.51 -19.81
CA LEU A 228 16.11 -3.19 -19.36
C LEU A 228 17.13 -2.55 -18.40
N GLY A 229 17.63 -1.38 -18.76
CA GLY A 229 18.65 -0.66 -17.99
C GLY A 229 20.10 -1.00 -18.34
N GLN A 230 20.33 -1.91 -19.30
CA GLN A 230 21.67 -2.07 -19.90
C GLN A 230 21.95 -0.96 -20.92
N SER A 231 23.22 -0.57 -21.03
CA SER A 231 23.67 0.43 -22.02
C SER A 231 23.30 -0.01 -23.44
N GLY A 232 22.62 0.88 -24.19
CA GLY A 232 22.20 0.62 -25.58
C GLY A 232 20.77 0.07 -25.75
N TYR A 233 20.06 -0.28 -24.68
CA TYR A 233 18.67 -0.72 -24.78
C TYR A 233 17.73 0.44 -25.17
N LYS A 234 17.08 0.33 -26.34
CA LYS A 234 16.13 1.34 -26.84
C LYS A 234 14.69 0.87 -26.62
N VAL A 235 14.02 1.52 -25.67
CA VAL A 235 12.62 1.25 -25.32
C VAL A 235 11.68 1.30 -26.53
N GLY A 236 11.91 2.24 -27.47
CA GLY A 236 11.07 2.42 -28.66
C GLY A 236 11.09 1.24 -29.64
N ASP A 237 12.24 0.56 -29.77
CA ASP A 237 12.41 -0.54 -30.73
C ASP A 237 11.66 -1.81 -30.31
N HIS A 238 11.33 -1.91 -29.02
CA HIS A 238 10.61 -3.02 -28.42
C HIS A 238 9.16 -2.65 -28.03
N PHE A 239 8.58 -1.60 -28.62
CA PHE A 239 7.27 -1.10 -28.18
C PHE A 239 6.15 -2.16 -28.25
N GLY A 240 6.18 -3.02 -29.28
CA GLY A 240 5.22 -4.11 -29.44
C GLY A 240 5.26 -5.15 -28.31
N ASP A 241 6.39 -5.30 -27.62
CA ASP A 241 6.53 -6.23 -26.50
C ASP A 241 5.76 -5.77 -25.25
N TYR A 242 5.58 -4.45 -25.06
CA TYR A 242 4.77 -3.89 -23.96
C TYR A 242 3.27 -4.17 -24.11
N LEU A 243 2.81 -4.60 -25.29
CA LEU A 243 1.39 -4.84 -25.55
C LEU A 243 0.95 -6.27 -25.26
N LYS A 244 1.88 -7.22 -25.22
CA LYS A 244 1.59 -8.66 -25.14
C LYS A 244 1.14 -9.09 -23.75
N ASN A 245 1.81 -8.60 -22.70
CA ASN A 245 1.44 -8.92 -21.32
C ASN A 245 0.24 -8.06 -20.91
N SER A 246 -0.87 -8.68 -20.55
CA SER A 246 -2.09 -7.95 -20.21
C SER A 246 -2.89 -8.59 -19.09
N GLY A 247 -3.69 -7.76 -18.43
CA GLY A 247 -4.44 -8.14 -17.26
C GLY A 247 -5.66 -7.28 -17.07
N TRP A 248 -6.49 -7.69 -16.11
CA TRP A 248 -7.67 -6.95 -15.69
C TRP A 248 -7.72 -6.88 -14.18
N GLY A 249 -8.33 -5.81 -13.68
CA GLY A 249 -8.61 -5.67 -12.26
C GLY A 249 -9.88 -4.88 -12.01
N VAL A 250 -10.36 -4.96 -10.78
CA VAL A 250 -11.53 -4.23 -10.32
C VAL A 250 -11.27 -3.65 -8.93
N ASP A 251 -11.78 -2.44 -8.73
CA ASP A 251 -11.93 -1.85 -7.40
C ASP A 251 -13.40 -1.68 -7.09
N LEU A 252 -13.78 -1.93 -5.85
CA LEU A 252 -15.12 -1.78 -5.33
C LEU A 252 -15.07 -1.01 -4.01
N GLY A 253 -16.03 -0.13 -3.80
CA GLY A 253 -16.10 0.69 -2.60
C GLY A 253 -17.54 1.03 -2.23
N ALA A 254 -17.75 1.24 -0.94
CA ALA A 254 -18.97 1.78 -0.39
C ALA A 254 -18.65 2.73 0.77
N THR A 255 -19.48 3.76 0.93
CA THR A 255 -19.53 4.59 2.13
C THR A 255 -20.98 4.71 2.59
N PHE A 256 -21.19 4.64 3.90
CA PHE A 256 -22.50 4.65 4.53
C PHE A 256 -22.51 5.61 5.71
N GLN A 257 -23.32 6.66 5.61
CA GLN A 257 -23.56 7.62 6.68
C GLN A 257 -24.55 7.02 7.68
N VAL A 258 -24.02 6.45 8.76
CA VAL A 258 -24.80 5.78 9.82
C VAL A 258 -25.57 6.81 10.64
N MET A 259 -24.93 7.95 10.91
CA MET A 259 -25.49 9.10 11.64
C MET A 259 -24.98 10.38 10.98
N ASP A 260 -25.57 11.53 11.30
CA ASP A 260 -25.22 12.83 10.70
C ASP A 260 -23.72 13.12 10.71
N ARG A 261 -23.00 12.64 11.74
CA ARG A 261 -21.56 12.85 11.91
C ARG A 261 -20.71 11.58 11.79
N LEU A 262 -21.31 10.40 11.58
CA LEU A 262 -20.58 9.13 11.52
C LEU A 262 -20.73 8.47 10.15
N THR A 263 -19.62 8.34 9.44
CA THR A 263 -19.54 7.64 8.16
C THR A 263 -18.69 6.39 8.28
N LEU A 264 -19.23 5.25 7.87
CA LEU A 264 -18.48 4.02 7.67
C LEU A 264 -18.09 3.88 6.20
N GLY A 265 -16.97 3.22 5.93
CA GLY A 265 -16.51 2.93 4.58
C GLY A 265 -15.88 1.56 4.49
N ALA A 266 -16.03 0.93 3.33
CA ALA A 266 -15.40 -0.33 3.00
C ALA A 266 -14.95 -0.31 1.54
N SER A 267 -13.80 -0.87 1.24
CA SER A 267 -13.35 -1.07 -0.13
C SER A 267 -12.47 -2.29 -0.30
N LEU A 268 -12.51 -2.83 -1.51
CA LEU A 268 -11.59 -3.84 -2.01
C LEU A 268 -10.97 -3.28 -3.29
N VAL A 269 -9.65 -3.20 -3.35
CA VAL A 269 -8.92 -2.63 -4.49
C VAL A 269 -7.83 -3.57 -4.97
N ASP A 270 -7.45 -3.40 -6.23
CA ASP A 270 -6.45 -4.22 -6.92
C ASP A 270 -6.85 -5.72 -6.95
N ILE A 271 -8.16 -6.04 -7.03
CA ILE A 271 -8.60 -7.42 -7.28
C ILE A 271 -8.41 -7.69 -8.76
N GLY A 272 -7.39 -8.45 -9.12
CA GLY A 272 -7.09 -8.70 -10.52
C GLY A 272 -5.88 -9.58 -10.74
N TYR A 273 -5.50 -9.70 -12.00
CA TYR A 273 -4.39 -10.54 -12.44
C TYR A 273 -3.71 -9.95 -13.67
N VAL A 274 -2.49 -10.42 -13.94
CA VAL A 274 -1.76 -10.18 -15.19
C VAL A 274 -1.38 -11.52 -15.79
N LYS A 275 -1.68 -11.71 -17.07
CA LYS A 275 -1.23 -12.83 -17.88
C LYS A 275 0.06 -12.44 -18.60
N TRP A 276 1.12 -13.18 -18.31
CA TRP A 276 2.46 -13.04 -18.87
C TRP A 276 2.60 -13.99 -20.04
N MET A 277 2.92 -13.46 -21.22
CA MET A 277 3.03 -14.20 -22.47
C MET A 277 4.31 -13.86 -23.26
N ASN A 278 5.02 -12.80 -22.86
CA ASN A 278 6.23 -12.35 -23.54
C ASN A 278 7.48 -12.57 -22.68
N ASN A 279 8.55 -13.06 -23.30
CA ASN A 279 9.85 -13.30 -22.66
C ASN A 279 9.72 -14.02 -21.32
N THR A 280 8.96 -15.10 -21.31
CA THR A 280 8.64 -15.89 -20.12
C THR A 280 9.70 -16.96 -19.91
N TYR A 281 10.36 -16.94 -18.75
CA TYR A 281 11.40 -17.90 -18.39
C TYR A 281 11.10 -18.53 -17.04
N GLN A 282 11.51 -19.79 -16.93
CA GLN A 282 11.53 -20.54 -15.69
C GLN A 282 12.97 -20.83 -15.29
N TYR A 283 13.29 -20.55 -14.03
CA TYR A 283 14.55 -20.90 -13.39
C TYR A 283 14.28 -21.98 -12.36
N THR A 284 14.79 -23.17 -12.63
CA THR A 284 14.54 -24.35 -11.80
C THR A 284 15.81 -24.84 -11.13
N LEU A 285 15.68 -25.28 -9.88
CA LEU A 285 16.70 -26.05 -9.19
C LEU A 285 16.13 -27.43 -8.88
N ASP A 286 16.70 -28.46 -9.50
CA ASP A 286 16.28 -29.84 -9.32
C ASP A 286 16.95 -30.41 -8.06
N PRO A 287 16.19 -30.81 -7.01
CA PRO A 287 16.76 -31.32 -5.77
C PRO A 287 17.57 -32.61 -5.94
N ALA A 288 17.33 -33.39 -7.00
CA ALA A 288 18.13 -34.57 -7.30
C ALA A 288 19.57 -34.21 -7.75
N LYS A 289 19.74 -33.01 -8.33
CA LYS A 289 21.03 -32.52 -8.83
C LYS A 289 21.69 -31.52 -7.88
N ALA A 290 20.87 -30.68 -7.23
CA ALA A 290 21.29 -29.67 -6.28
C ALA A 290 21.41 -30.23 -4.86
N LYS A 291 22.15 -31.33 -4.75
CA LYS A 291 22.53 -31.96 -3.49
C LYS A 291 24.04 -32.01 -3.40
N TYR A 292 24.58 -31.51 -2.29
CA TYR A 292 26.01 -31.53 -2.00
C TYR A 292 26.25 -31.97 -0.57
N THR A 293 27.25 -32.82 -0.37
CA THR A 293 27.66 -33.28 0.95
C THR A 293 29.12 -32.89 1.15
N PHE A 294 29.34 -31.94 2.03
CA PHE A 294 30.66 -31.47 2.40
C PHE A 294 31.26 -32.44 3.43
N GLN A 295 32.38 -33.06 3.07
CA GLN A 295 33.08 -34.03 3.91
C GLN A 295 34.25 -33.43 4.68
N GLY A 296 34.49 -32.12 4.56
CA GLY A 296 35.64 -31.43 5.13
C GLY A 296 36.61 -30.92 4.07
N VAL A 297 37.66 -30.26 4.53
CA VAL A 297 38.75 -29.69 3.72
C VAL A 297 40.06 -30.35 4.12
N ASP A 298 40.91 -30.62 3.15
CA ASP A 298 42.29 -31.06 3.43
C ASP A 298 43.07 -29.88 4.03
N ILE A 299 43.38 -29.99 5.32
CA ILE A 299 44.07 -28.95 6.09
C ILE A 299 45.45 -28.66 5.50
N ASN A 300 46.14 -29.66 4.92
CA ASN A 300 47.43 -29.43 4.29
C ASN A 300 47.31 -28.50 3.08
N GLN A 301 46.20 -28.56 2.33
CA GLN A 301 45.97 -27.65 1.21
C GLN A 301 45.71 -26.22 1.69
N LEU A 302 45.05 -26.05 2.84
CA LEU A 302 44.80 -24.73 3.45
C LEU A 302 46.07 -24.11 4.03
N VAL A 303 46.86 -24.87 4.77
CA VAL A 303 48.12 -24.41 5.37
C VAL A 303 49.13 -24.00 4.30
N ASN A 304 49.17 -24.72 3.18
CA ASN A 304 50.01 -24.38 2.03
C ASN A 304 49.42 -23.28 1.13
N ASN A 305 48.31 -22.64 1.54
CA ASN A 305 47.62 -21.59 0.81
C ASN A 305 47.32 -21.95 -0.66
N ASN A 306 46.94 -23.21 -0.91
CA ASN A 306 46.61 -23.69 -2.25
C ASN A 306 45.24 -23.15 -2.68
N THR A 307 45.24 -21.94 -3.23
CA THR A 307 44.04 -21.26 -3.73
C THR A 307 43.30 -22.05 -4.82
N SER A 308 44.03 -22.86 -5.61
CA SER A 308 43.42 -23.68 -6.66
C SER A 308 42.52 -24.78 -6.08
N TYR A 309 42.92 -25.39 -4.95
CA TYR A 309 42.08 -26.36 -4.24
C TYR A 309 40.80 -25.71 -3.70
N ILE A 310 40.93 -24.54 -3.05
CA ILE A 310 39.79 -23.81 -2.47
C ILE A 310 38.81 -23.40 -3.59
N ASN A 311 39.32 -22.88 -4.70
CA ASN A 311 38.50 -22.51 -5.86
C ASN A 311 37.79 -23.73 -6.46
N ALA A 312 38.47 -24.87 -6.61
CA ALA A 312 37.86 -26.09 -7.12
C ALA A 312 36.72 -26.61 -6.22
N GLN A 313 36.85 -26.48 -4.89
CA GLN A 313 35.75 -26.79 -3.96
C GLN A 313 34.56 -25.85 -4.19
N GLY A 314 34.82 -24.54 -4.30
CA GLY A 314 33.80 -23.53 -4.60
C GLY A 314 33.07 -23.78 -5.93
N ASP A 315 33.83 -24.03 -6.99
CA ASP A 315 33.30 -24.34 -8.33
C ASP A 315 32.42 -25.58 -8.32
N SER A 316 32.81 -26.62 -7.57
CA SER A 316 32.03 -27.85 -7.44
C SER A 316 30.67 -27.61 -6.76
N ILE A 317 30.63 -26.76 -5.75
CA ILE A 317 29.39 -26.35 -5.07
C ILE A 317 28.54 -25.51 -6.01
N GLN A 318 29.13 -24.49 -6.64
CA GLN A 318 28.42 -23.61 -7.57
C GLN A 318 27.79 -24.39 -8.72
N ALA A 319 28.50 -25.39 -9.26
CA ALA A 319 27.98 -26.25 -10.33
C ALA A 319 26.73 -27.05 -9.91
N LYS A 320 26.62 -27.46 -8.64
CA LYS A 320 25.45 -28.17 -8.11
C LYS A 320 24.25 -27.26 -7.91
N PHE A 321 24.47 -26.02 -7.49
CA PHE A 321 23.41 -25.06 -7.18
C PHE A 321 23.09 -24.09 -8.34
N LYS A 322 23.60 -24.37 -9.55
CA LYS A 322 23.30 -23.56 -10.74
C LYS A 322 21.86 -23.79 -11.19
N MET A 323 21.08 -22.72 -11.20
CA MET A 323 19.71 -22.71 -11.73
C MET A 323 19.71 -23.07 -13.22
N LYS A 324 18.80 -23.95 -13.63
CA LYS A 324 18.53 -24.21 -15.04
C LYS A 324 17.49 -23.20 -15.54
N GLU A 325 17.92 -22.35 -16.45
CA GLU A 325 17.04 -21.45 -17.21
C GLU A 325 16.38 -22.20 -18.37
N THR A 326 15.08 -22.02 -18.54
CA THR A 326 14.34 -22.62 -19.66
C THR A 326 13.21 -21.69 -20.08
N PRO A 327 13.06 -21.37 -21.39
CA PRO A 327 11.89 -20.67 -21.88
C PRO A 327 10.62 -21.43 -21.51
N MET A 328 9.57 -20.71 -21.10
CA MET A 328 8.30 -21.32 -20.70
C MET A 328 7.11 -20.68 -21.41
N GLY A 329 5.97 -21.36 -21.37
CA GLY A 329 4.70 -20.81 -21.87
C GLY A 329 4.12 -19.69 -21.00
N ALA A 330 2.91 -19.27 -21.33
CA ALA A 330 2.22 -18.23 -20.59
C ALA A 330 1.90 -18.64 -19.15
N TYR A 331 1.98 -17.69 -18.22
CA TYR A 331 1.54 -17.88 -16.83
C TYR A 331 0.82 -16.63 -16.31
N THR A 332 0.25 -16.71 -15.11
CA THR A 332 -0.56 -15.63 -14.53
C THR A 332 -0.11 -15.33 -13.11
N THR A 333 -0.01 -14.05 -12.78
CA THR A 333 0.16 -13.59 -11.39
C THR A 333 -1.03 -12.74 -10.98
N MET A 334 -1.44 -12.87 -9.71
CA MET A 334 -2.46 -12.00 -9.13
C MET A 334 -1.86 -10.63 -8.79
N LEU A 335 -2.68 -9.61 -8.68
CA LEU A 335 -2.26 -8.32 -8.11
C LEU A 335 -2.25 -8.40 -6.57
N PRO A 336 -1.49 -7.52 -5.88
CA PRO A 336 -1.58 -7.37 -4.43
C PRO A 336 -2.93 -6.75 -4.02
N ALA A 337 -3.93 -7.60 -3.79
CA ALA A 337 -5.28 -7.16 -3.43
C ALA A 337 -5.29 -6.52 -2.04
N LYS A 338 -6.00 -5.41 -1.89
CA LYS A 338 -6.10 -4.67 -0.63
C LYS A 338 -7.55 -4.48 -0.20
N MET A 339 -7.75 -4.47 1.10
CA MET A 339 -9.03 -4.19 1.75
C MET A 339 -8.87 -3.01 2.71
N TYR A 340 -9.89 -2.16 2.76
CA TYR A 340 -9.98 -1.07 3.74
C TYR A 340 -11.34 -1.09 4.42
N LEU A 341 -11.35 -0.89 5.74
CA LEU A 341 -12.54 -0.68 6.55
C LEU A 341 -12.31 0.57 7.40
N SER A 342 -13.20 1.56 7.31
CA SER A 342 -13.01 2.86 7.94
C SER A 342 -14.22 3.31 8.73
N GLY A 343 -13.98 4.02 9.83
CA GLY A 343 -14.96 4.88 10.49
C GLY A 343 -14.44 6.31 10.55
N LYS A 344 -15.26 7.28 10.18
CA LYS A 344 -14.96 8.71 10.26
C LYS A 344 -16.03 9.41 11.07
N PHE A 345 -15.63 10.17 12.09
CA PHE A 345 -16.50 10.99 12.90
C PHE A 345 -16.19 12.48 12.71
N ASP A 346 -17.15 13.24 12.19
CA ASP A 346 -17.05 14.70 12.00
C ASP A 346 -17.36 15.40 13.34
N ILE A 347 -16.32 15.93 14.00
CA ILE A 347 -16.47 16.71 15.24
C ILE A 347 -17.22 18.02 14.94
N ASN A 348 -16.88 18.62 13.81
CA ASN A 348 -17.59 19.74 13.18
C ASN A 348 -17.27 19.77 11.67
N ASP A 349 -17.80 20.76 10.94
CA ASP A 349 -17.70 20.85 9.48
C ASP A 349 -16.26 20.86 8.91
N ASN A 350 -15.27 21.12 9.76
CA ASN A 350 -13.89 21.28 9.34
C ASN A 350 -12.88 20.42 10.11
N LEU A 351 -13.31 19.67 11.13
CA LEU A 351 -12.48 18.81 11.97
C LEU A 351 -13.12 17.43 12.11
N SER A 352 -12.35 16.39 11.84
CA SER A 352 -12.81 15.01 11.97
C SER A 352 -11.74 14.09 12.52
N VAL A 353 -12.17 13.01 13.15
CA VAL A 353 -11.31 11.89 13.55
C VAL A 353 -11.66 10.68 12.70
N GLY A 354 -10.66 9.86 12.40
CA GLY A 354 -10.82 8.66 11.58
C GLY A 354 -10.11 7.45 12.17
N ALA A 355 -10.71 6.28 12.03
CA ALA A 355 -10.10 4.99 12.30
C ALA A 355 -10.15 4.14 11.02
N LEU A 356 -9.05 3.50 10.67
CA LEU A 356 -8.90 2.69 9.46
C LEU A 356 -8.25 1.36 9.82
N PHE A 357 -8.91 0.27 9.45
CA PHE A 357 -8.28 -1.04 9.29
C PHE A 357 -7.95 -1.22 7.81
N PHE A 358 -6.76 -1.71 7.53
CA PHE A 358 -6.36 -2.07 6.18
C PHE A 358 -5.69 -3.43 6.13
N SER A 359 -5.78 -4.08 4.98
CA SER A 359 -5.11 -5.35 4.74
C SER A 359 -4.66 -5.48 3.29
N GLU A 360 -3.56 -6.19 3.08
CA GLU A 360 -3.04 -6.64 1.80
C GLU A 360 -2.94 -8.17 1.81
N SER A 361 -3.35 -8.79 0.71
CA SER A 361 -3.12 -10.21 0.46
C SER A 361 -2.39 -10.38 -0.86
N PHE A 362 -1.24 -11.03 -0.82
CA PHE A 362 -0.46 -11.26 -2.02
C PHE A 362 0.43 -12.49 -1.86
N ARG A 363 0.34 -13.46 -2.79
CA ARG A 363 1.19 -14.66 -2.86
C ARG A 363 1.33 -15.38 -1.50
N GLY A 364 0.21 -15.69 -0.85
CA GLY A 364 0.16 -16.40 0.44
C GLY A 364 0.55 -15.57 1.67
N ARG A 365 1.06 -14.34 1.50
CA ARG A 365 1.27 -13.40 2.61
C ARG A 365 -0.02 -12.62 2.85
N TYR A 366 -0.54 -12.73 4.07
CA TYR A 366 -1.56 -11.84 4.59
C TYR A 366 -0.91 -10.78 5.49
N ALA A 367 -1.41 -9.57 5.37
CA ALA A 367 -0.77 -8.40 5.88
C ALA A 367 -1.88 -7.43 6.32
N SER A 368 -1.88 -6.91 7.55
CA SER A 368 -2.87 -5.92 8.02
C SER A 368 -2.28 -4.72 8.77
N GLY A 369 -3.08 -3.70 9.08
CA GLY A 369 -2.67 -2.60 9.93
C GLY A 369 -3.85 -1.75 10.37
N LEU A 370 -3.58 -0.87 11.35
CA LEU A 370 -4.57 0.02 11.95
C LEU A 370 -4.03 1.45 11.95
N THR A 371 -4.90 2.41 11.64
CA THR A 371 -4.58 3.84 11.68
C THR A 371 -5.65 4.61 12.43
N ALA A 372 -5.22 5.50 13.32
CA ALA A 372 -6.04 6.59 13.84
C ALA A 372 -5.59 7.91 13.20
N SER A 373 -6.53 8.81 12.91
CA SER A 373 -6.22 10.10 12.28
C SER A 373 -7.04 11.26 12.84
N LEU A 374 -6.46 12.45 12.77
CA LEU A 374 -7.11 13.74 12.98
C LEU A 374 -6.97 14.56 11.69
N ASN A 375 -8.08 15.03 11.14
CA ASN A 375 -8.14 15.67 9.85
C ASN A 375 -8.80 17.04 9.97
N LYS A 376 -8.11 18.10 9.52
CA LYS A 376 -8.56 19.49 9.61
C LYS A 376 -8.52 20.16 8.24
N ASN A 377 -9.63 20.78 7.85
CA ASN A 377 -9.74 21.62 6.66
C ASN A 377 -9.78 23.10 7.05
N PHE A 378 -8.84 23.90 6.56
CA PHE A 378 -8.82 25.35 6.68
C PHE A 378 -9.45 25.96 5.42
N GLY A 379 -10.78 25.96 5.41
CA GLY A 379 -11.57 26.39 4.26
C GLY A 379 -11.30 25.52 3.03
N LYS A 380 -11.17 26.16 1.87
CA LYS A 380 -10.80 25.51 0.60
C LYS A 380 -9.29 25.53 0.32
N VAL A 381 -8.50 26.27 1.10
CA VAL A 381 -7.11 26.59 0.78
C VAL A 381 -6.16 25.54 1.33
N LEU A 382 -6.40 25.03 2.53
CA LEU A 382 -5.47 24.11 3.18
C LEU A 382 -6.22 22.95 3.81
N SER A 383 -5.78 21.73 3.59
CA SER A 383 -6.21 20.55 4.35
C SER A 383 -5.01 19.88 4.97
N THR A 384 -5.20 19.38 6.19
CA THR A 384 -4.14 18.74 6.97
C THR A 384 -4.67 17.46 7.60
N SER A 385 -3.80 16.47 7.71
CA SER A 385 -4.04 15.19 8.38
C SER A 385 -2.84 14.84 9.23
N VAL A 386 -3.08 14.41 10.45
CA VAL A 386 -2.07 13.78 11.31
C VAL A 386 -2.58 12.39 11.64
N SER A 387 -1.70 11.39 11.56
CA SER A 387 -2.08 10.00 11.76
C SER A 387 -1.08 9.25 12.62
N TYR A 388 -1.57 8.19 13.26
CA TYR A 388 -0.76 7.19 13.92
C TYR A 388 -1.14 5.82 13.38
N THR A 389 -0.16 5.12 12.81
CA THR A 389 -0.35 3.83 12.15
C THR A 389 0.44 2.74 12.86
N VAL A 390 -0.18 1.58 13.08
CA VAL A 390 0.47 0.36 13.55
C VAL A 390 0.46 -0.66 12.41
N SER A 391 1.64 -1.00 11.92
CA SER A 391 1.84 -1.97 10.84
C SER A 391 3.29 -2.45 10.78
N ASN A 392 3.54 -3.58 10.14
CA ASN A 392 4.83 -4.27 9.92
C ASN A 392 5.70 -4.40 11.17
N ARG A 393 5.11 -4.74 12.32
CA ARG A 393 5.80 -4.73 13.63
C ARG A 393 6.44 -3.37 13.99
N SER A 394 6.10 -2.32 13.25
CA SER A 394 6.41 -0.94 13.57
C SER A 394 5.22 -0.31 14.28
N TYR A 395 5.47 0.17 15.49
CA TYR A 395 4.48 0.81 16.36
C TYR A 395 4.69 2.32 16.46
N ASN A 396 5.61 2.88 15.70
CA ASN A 396 6.03 4.26 15.85
C ASN A 396 5.82 5.02 14.55
N ASN A 397 4.68 4.82 13.86
CA ASN A 397 4.42 5.44 12.57
C ASN A 397 3.55 6.69 12.68
N LEU A 398 4.18 7.88 12.68
CA LEU A 398 3.47 9.16 12.71
C LEU A 398 3.38 9.77 11.30
N GLY A 399 2.18 9.82 10.75
CA GLY A 399 1.93 10.34 9.42
C GLY A 399 1.48 11.79 9.40
N LEU A 400 1.74 12.42 8.26
CA LEU A 400 1.33 13.78 7.93
C LEU A 400 0.76 13.80 6.52
N GLY A 401 -0.34 14.52 6.36
CA GLY A 401 -0.88 14.91 5.08
C GLY A 401 -1.10 16.41 5.03
N ILE A 402 -0.66 17.06 3.97
CA ILE A 402 -0.89 18.48 3.71
C ILE A 402 -1.33 18.61 2.26
N SER A 403 -2.42 19.35 2.02
CA SER A 403 -2.81 19.79 0.68
C SER A 403 -3.02 21.30 0.66
N LEU A 404 -2.28 22.02 -0.18
CA LEU A 404 -2.39 23.45 -0.39
C LEU A 404 -3.02 23.72 -1.76
N ASN A 405 -4.12 24.46 -1.75
CA ASN A 405 -4.93 24.75 -2.93
C ASN A 405 -4.83 26.25 -3.26
N VAL A 406 -4.03 26.57 -4.26
CA VAL A 406 -3.89 27.90 -4.85
C VAL A 406 -4.47 27.84 -6.26
N SER A 407 -5.78 28.06 -6.36
CA SER A 407 -6.55 27.86 -7.58
C SER A 407 -5.86 28.46 -8.83
N PRO A 408 -5.70 27.69 -9.93
CA PRO A 408 -6.26 26.35 -10.14
C PRO A 408 -5.37 25.19 -9.65
N PHE A 409 -4.24 25.45 -9.00
CA PHE A 409 -3.28 24.42 -8.59
C PHE A 409 -3.56 23.88 -7.19
N GLN A 410 -3.36 22.59 -7.00
CA GLN A 410 -3.35 21.90 -5.72
C GLN A 410 -2.04 21.14 -5.57
N PHE A 411 -1.24 21.52 -4.60
CA PHE A 411 -0.02 20.82 -4.19
C PHE A 411 -0.36 19.95 -2.98
N TYR A 412 0.19 18.75 -2.91
CA TYR A 412 0.05 17.93 -1.71
C TYR A 412 1.27 17.07 -1.46
N ILE A 413 1.45 16.75 -0.17
CA ILE A 413 2.35 15.72 0.31
C ILE A 413 1.61 14.96 1.40
N VAL A 414 1.66 13.64 1.34
CA VAL A 414 1.07 12.76 2.35
C VAL A 414 1.96 11.56 2.57
N GLY A 415 2.05 11.09 3.79
CA GLY A 415 2.89 9.95 4.10
C GLY A 415 2.91 9.60 5.57
N ASP A 416 3.29 8.37 5.85
CA ASP A 416 3.52 7.82 7.17
C ASP A 416 5.01 7.93 7.49
N ASN A 417 5.32 8.23 8.75
CA ASN A 417 6.66 8.54 9.26
C ASN A 417 7.30 9.86 8.79
N LEU A 418 6.55 10.73 8.09
CA LEU A 418 7.03 12.06 7.73
C LEU A 418 7.23 13.00 8.93
N LEU A 419 6.49 12.81 10.04
CA LEU A 419 6.62 13.66 11.22
C LEU A 419 7.77 13.28 12.15
N ARG A 420 8.24 12.03 12.08
CA ARG A 420 9.25 11.58 13.04
C ARG A 420 10.61 12.20 12.80
N ALA A 421 11.04 12.39 11.56
CA ALA A 421 12.31 13.07 11.28
C ALA A 421 12.38 14.47 11.92
N PRO A 422 11.42 15.40 11.67
CA PRO A 422 11.44 16.71 12.31
C PRO A 422 11.22 16.63 13.84
N VAL A 423 10.35 15.75 14.34
CA VAL A 423 10.15 15.59 15.79
C VAL A 423 11.42 15.10 16.49
N SER A 424 12.15 14.15 15.90
CA SER A 424 13.44 13.66 16.42
C SER A 424 14.50 14.78 16.43
N LEU A 425 14.55 15.62 15.41
CA LEU A 425 15.45 16.78 15.38
C LEU A 425 15.13 17.77 16.50
N VAL A 426 13.85 18.08 16.74
CA VAL A 426 13.45 19.02 17.80
C VAL A 426 13.66 18.42 19.20
N ALA A 427 13.26 17.16 19.41
CA ALA A 427 13.28 16.54 20.72
C ALA A 427 14.66 16.00 21.13
N SER A 428 15.47 15.54 20.17
CA SER A 428 16.75 14.85 20.43
C SER A 428 17.96 15.54 19.80
N GLN A 429 17.78 16.65 19.08
CA GLN A 429 18.83 17.36 18.35
C GLN A 429 19.60 16.49 17.33
N ASN A 430 19.05 15.31 16.96
CA ASN A 430 19.61 14.40 15.97
C ASN A 430 18.52 13.49 15.37
N LEU A 431 18.82 12.88 14.22
CA LEU A 431 17.92 11.96 13.52
C LEU A 431 18.04 10.51 13.98
N ASN A 432 18.94 10.19 14.92
CA ASN A 432 19.27 8.81 15.26
C ASN A 432 18.02 8.07 15.73
N SER A 433 17.20 8.65 16.61
CA SER A 433 15.97 7.99 17.08
C SER A 433 15.00 7.65 15.94
N TYR A 434 14.94 8.47 14.90
CA TYR A 434 14.15 8.23 13.68
C TYR A 434 14.76 7.13 12.81
N ILE A 435 16.03 7.26 12.41
CA ILE A 435 16.73 6.31 11.53
C ILE A 435 16.77 4.91 12.18
N ASN A 436 17.05 4.87 13.47
CA ASN A 436 17.30 3.66 14.23
C ASN A 436 16.12 2.69 14.34
N SER A 437 14.89 3.16 14.17
CA SER A 437 13.67 2.35 14.38
C SER A 437 12.64 2.51 13.26
N SER A 438 13.01 3.10 12.12
CA SER A 438 12.13 3.21 10.96
C SER A 438 12.08 1.90 10.18
N GLN A 439 10.90 1.32 10.08
CA GLN A 439 10.62 0.12 9.27
C GLN A 439 9.46 0.33 8.29
N LEU A 440 8.90 1.53 8.25
CA LEU A 440 7.86 1.94 7.34
C LEU A 440 8.16 3.38 6.93
N LEU A 441 8.13 3.67 5.64
CA LEU A 441 8.16 5.01 5.11
C LEU A 441 7.20 5.04 3.93
N THR A 442 6.18 5.89 3.99
CA THR A 442 5.32 6.15 2.84
C THR A 442 5.40 7.63 2.52
N ILE A 443 5.50 7.95 1.24
CA ILE A 443 5.43 9.32 0.75
C ILE A 443 4.67 9.32 -0.57
N ARG A 444 3.70 10.22 -0.69
CA ARG A 444 3.00 10.52 -1.93
C ARG A 444 2.92 12.03 -2.06
N THR A 445 3.35 12.54 -3.20
CA THR A 445 3.36 13.98 -3.49
C THR A 445 2.80 14.24 -4.87
N GLY A 446 2.26 15.44 -5.09
CA GLY A 446 1.90 15.83 -6.44
C GLY A 446 1.27 17.22 -6.58
N LEU A 447 1.10 17.59 -7.85
CA LEU A 447 0.46 18.79 -8.35
C LEU A 447 -0.75 18.43 -9.22
N ASN A 448 -1.93 18.74 -8.71
CA ASN A 448 -3.19 18.63 -9.44
C ASN A 448 -3.61 20.00 -9.96
N ILE A 449 -4.37 20.01 -11.06
CA ILE A 449 -5.19 21.15 -11.48
C ILE A 449 -6.62 20.86 -11.02
N VAL A 450 -7.23 21.76 -10.25
CA VAL A 450 -8.53 21.54 -9.60
C VAL A 450 -9.47 22.74 -9.74
N PHE A 451 -10.76 22.45 -9.97
CA PHE A 451 -11.80 23.48 -10.11
C PHE A 451 -13.07 23.11 -9.36
N GLY A 452 -13.81 24.15 -8.94
CA GLY A 452 -15.14 24.02 -8.37
C GLY A 452 -15.15 23.26 -7.05
N TRP A 453 -14.57 23.84 -6.00
CA TRP A 453 -14.67 23.30 -4.64
C TRP A 453 -16.12 23.22 -4.19
N ASP A 454 -16.59 22.00 -3.90
CA ASP A 454 -17.86 21.77 -3.24
C ASP A 454 -17.66 21.84 -1.72
N LYS A 455 -18.47 22.67 -1.06
CA LYS A 455 -18.49 22.77 0.41
C LYS A 455 -19.10 21.51 1.06
N GLY A 456 -19.67 20.62 0.27
CA GLY A 456 -20.36 19.40 0.70
C GLY A 456 -21.87 19.59 0.59
N LEU A 457 -22.50 18.83 -0.30
CA LEU A 457 -23.96 18.76 -0.38
C LEU A 457 -24.50 17.82 0.70
N VAL A 458 -24.71 18.33 1.92
CA VAL A 458 -25.96 18.16 2.68
C VAL A 458 -26.07 19.38 3.59
N LYS A 459 -26.86 20.39 3.17
CA LYS A 459 -27.55 21.20 4.20
C LYS A 459 -28.50 20.22 4.86
N VAL A 460 -28.18 19.80 6.09
CA VAL A 460 -29.21 19.26 6.97
C VAL A 460 -30.28 20.34 6.97
N LYS A 461 -31.47 20.05 6.42
CA LYS A 461 -32.63 20.84 6.78
C LYS A 461 -32.65 20.77 8.29
N GLY A 462 -32.30 21.87 8.95
CA GLY A 462 -32.58 22.01 10.36
C GLY A 462 -34.03 21.59 10.49
N VAL A 463 -34.29 20.57 11.31
CA VAL A 463 -35.63 20.39 11.83
C VAL A 463 -35.87 21.70 12.57
N GLU A 464 -36.61 22.62 11.95
CA GLU A 464 -37.30 23.66 12.71
C GLU A 464 -38.22 22.86 13.63
N ASP A 465 -37.71 22.60 14.84
CA ASP A 465 -38.55 22.20 15.94
C ASP A 465 -39.38 23.42 16.34
N ASP A 466 -40.44 23.66 15.58
CA ASP A 466 -41.47 24.65 15.91
C ASP A 466 -42.33 24.19 17.10
N SER A 467 -42.02 23.06 17.77
CA SER A 467 -42.80 22.57 18.90
C SER A 467 -42.47 23.23 20.25
N HIS A 468 -41.44 24.09 20.34
CA HIS A 468 -41.02 24.69 21.62
C HIS A 468 -40.90 26.22 21.65
N ASN A 469 -41.54 26.96 20.73
CA ASN A 469 -41.58 28.43 20.83
C ASN A 469 -43.02 28.98 20.90
N PRO A 470 -43.58 29.26 22.10
CA PRO A 470 -44.94 29.78 22.24
C PRO A 470 -45.12 31.22 21.76
N ARG A 471 -44.12 31.85 21.12
CA ARG A 471 -44.15 33.29 20.77
C ARG A 471 -44.32 33.60 19.28
N LYS A 472 -44.53 32.61 18.39
CA LYS A 472 -44.67 32.85 16.94
C LYS A 472 -46.10 32.77 16.36
N ASN A 473 -47.11 32.57 17.21
CA ASN A 473 -48.53 32.60 16.79
C ASN A 473 -49.35 33.69 17.52
N SER A 474 -48.88 34.94 17.48
CA SER A 474 -49.77 36.09 17.66
C SER A 474 -49.84 36.89 16.37
N GLY A 475 -51.05 36.96 15.82
CA GLY A 475 -51.34 37.46 14.49
C GLY A 475 -50.99 38.92 14.33
N ASN A 476 -50.39 39.23 13.18
CA ASN A 476 -50.38 40.56 12.61
C ASN A 476 -50.84 40.46 11.16
N LYS A 477 -52.16 40.31 10.97
CA LYS A 477 -52.81 40.59 9.68
C LYS A 477 -52.71 42.10 9.46
N LYS A 478 -51.69 42.55 8.74
CA LYS A 478 -51.70 43.89 8.13
C LYS A 478 -52.73 43.88 7.00
N VAL A 479 -53.82 44.61 7.24
CA VAL A 479 -54.82 45.01 6.25
C VAL A 479 -54.15 45.93 5.23
N THR A 480 -54.10 45.51 3.97
CA THR A 480 -53.73 46.37 2.84
C THR A 480 -54.96 47.16 2.40
N HIS A 481 -54.99 48.46 2.68
CA HIS A 481 -55.93 49.39 2.05
C HIS A 481 -55.45 49.69 0.63
N THR A 482 -56.21 49.28 -0.38
CA THR A 482 -56.04 49.73 -1.77
C THR A 482 -57.22 50.62 -2.11
N ILE A 483 -56.99 51.94 -2.16
CA ILE A 483 -57.97 52.94 -2.59
C ILE A 483 -57.97 52.97 -4.13
N GLY A 484 -58.99 52.39 -4.74
CA GLY A 484 -59.26 52.51 -6.17
C GLY A 484 -60.14 53.73 -6.47
N ARG A 485 -59.66 54.63 -7.34
CA ARG A 485 -60.46 55.71 -7.94
C ARG A 485 -61.53 55.16 -8.90
N PRO A 486 -62.73 55.75 -8.97
CA PRO A 486 -63.77 55.32 -9.90
C PRO A 486 -63.61 55.97 -11.29
N THR A 487 -63.58 55.16 -12.34
CA THR A 487 -63.79 55.59 -13.73
C THR A 487 -65.25 55.35 -14.11
N ARG A 488 -66.02 56.44 -14.25
CA ARG A 488 -67.41 56.42 -14.73
C ARG A 488 -67.40 56.49 -16.26
N LYS A 489 -67.98 55.47 -16.90
CA LYS A 489 -68.26 55.41 -18.34
C LYS A 489 -69.27 56.49 -18.75
N ARG A 490 -68.98 57.16 -19.87
CA ARG A 490 -69.94 57.86 -20.74
C ARG A 490 -70.55 56.84 -21.70
N THR A 491 -71.87 56.79 -21.79
CA THR A 491 -72.63 56.50 -23.02
C THR A 491 -73.97 57.20 -22.94
N ARG A 492 -74.39 57.70 -24.10
CA ARG A 492 -75.67 58.37 -24.39
C ARG A 492 -76.85 57.43 -24.19
#